data_AF-A0A8H6V1I6-F1
#
_entry.id   AF-A0A8H6V1I6-F1
#
_cell.length_a   1.000
_cell.length_b   1.000
_cell.length_c   1.000
_cell.angle_alpha   90.00
_cell.angle_beta   90.00
_cell.angle_gamma   90.00
#
_symmetry.space_group_name_H-M   'P 1'
#
loop_
_entity.id
_entity.type
_entity.pdbx_description
1 polymer ?
#
loop_
_entity_poly.entity_id
_entity_poly.type
_entity_poly.pdbx_seq_one_letter_code
_entity_poly.pdbx_strand_id
1 'polypeptide(L)'
;MAPREYPLTKTYAKFVNAGLIEHIGRNGKQADLPDGIKNATQDLTPKQKAIIEEEIGHQIAGILEGLSAVQAIPGYQGTSEDAKKFLQEILELAEKANIDNAHAALESKALVFVRLVHIIC
;
A
#
# COMPACT_ATOMS: atom_id res chain seq x y z
N MET A 1 -9.46 23.49 -11.56
CA MET A 1 -8.70 22.88 -10.46
C MET A 1 -8.63 21.39 -10.73
N ALA A 2 -7.44 20.80 -10.77
CA ALA A 2 -7.31 19.34 -10.79
C ALA A 2 -7.89 18.79 -9.48
N PRO A 3 -8.59 17.64 -9.49
CA PRO A 3 -9.05 17.01 -8.27
C PRO A 3 -7.85 16.76 -7.35
N ARG A 4 -8.02 17.08 -6.06
CA ARG A 4 -6.96 16.88 -5.07
C ARG A 4 -6.76 15.38 -4.90
N GLU A 5 -5.59 14.88 -5.27
CA GLU A 5 -5.24 13.48 -5.11
C GLU A 5 -4.73 13.23 -3.68
N TYR A 6 -5.21 12.16 -3.05
CA TYR A 6 -4.75 11.71 -1.75
C TYR A 6 -4.21 10.27 -1.84
N PRO A 7 -2.96 10.06 -2.33
CA PRO A 7 -2.41 8.72 -2.53
C PRO A 7 -2.39 7.89 -1.24
N LEU A 8 -1.97 8.47 -0.11
CA LEU A 8 -2.01 7.79 1.20
C LEU A 8 -3.42 7.43 1.65
N THR A 9 -4.44 8.22 1.30
CA THR A 9 -5.84 7.87 1.60
C THR A 9 -6.29 6.68 0.78
N LYS A 10 -5.91 6.60 -0.50
CA LYS A 10 -6.19 5.42 -1.35
C LYS A 10 -5.52 4.18 -0.76
N THR A 11 -4.26 4.28 -0.35
CA THR A 11 -3.53 3.19 0.30
C THR A 11 -4.20 2.74 1.59
N TYR A 12 -4.54 3.68 2.47
CA TYR A 12 -5.24 3.37 3.73
C TYR A 12 -6.56 2.63 3.50
N ALA A 13 -7.39 3.10 2.57
CA ALA A 13 -8.65 2.44 2.23
C ALA A 13 -8.44 1.01 1.72
N LYS A 14 -7.39 0.77 0.92
CA LYS A 14 -7.04 -0.57 0.43
C LYS A 14 -6.64 -1.52 1.55
N PHE A 15 -5.82 -1.06 2.51
CA PHE A 15 -5.42 -1.88 3.65
C PHE A 15 -6.61 -2.24 4.55
N VAL A 16 -7.50 -1.27 4.81
CA VAL A 16 -8.73 -1.52 5.59
C VAL A 16 -9.63 -2.53 4.87
N ASN A 17 -9.85 -2.35 3.57
CA ASN A 17 -10.71 -3.26 2.79
C ASN A 17 -10.12 -4.67 2.66
N ALA A 18 -8.79 -4.80 2.67
CA ALA A 18 -8.08 -6.07 2.69
C ALA A 18 -8.03 -6.71 4.09
N GLY A 19 -8.56 -6.05 5.13
CA GLY A 19 -8.52 -6.53 6.52
C GLY A 19 -7.12 -6.52 7.14
N LEU A 20 -6.17 -5.79 6.54
CA LEU A 20 -4.78 -5.72 7.01
C LEU A 20 -4.61 -4.74 8.17
N ILE A 21 -5.45 -3.70 8.21
CA ILE A 21 -5.54 -2.78 9.34
C ILE A 21 -6.99 -2.52 9.68
N GLU A 22 -7.26 -2.21 10.94
CA GLU A 22 -8.58 -1.73 11.35
C GLU A 22 -8.73 -0.23 11.08
N HIS A 23 -9.91 0.18 10.61
CA HIS A 23 -10.21 1.60 10.51
C HIS A 23 -10.36 2.23 11.90
N ILE A 24 -9.58 3.26 12.18
CA ILE A 24 -9.72 4.06 13.39
C ILE A 24 -10.63 5.26 13.09
N GLY A 25 -11.83 5.24 13.65
CA GLY A 25 -12.77 6.36 13.60
C GLY A 25 -12.31 7.57 14.43
N ARG A 26 -13.05 8.68 14.32
CA ARG A 26 -12.71 9.99 14.94
C ARG A 26 -12.41 9.96 16.44
N ASN A 27 -12.87 8.96 17.19
CA ASN A 27 -12.68 8.85 18.64
C ASN A 27 -11.63 7.79 19.03
N GLY A 28 -10.79 7.34 18.10
CA GLY A 28 -9.80 6.29 18.37
C GLY A 28 -10.41 4.88 18.48
N LYS A 29 -11.71 4.73 18.17
CA LYS A 29 -12.44 3.46 18.17
C LYS A 29 -12.58 2.91 16.76
N GLN A 30 -12.68 1.61 16.63
CA GLN A 30 -13.02 0.95 15.36
C GLN A 30 -14.35 1.50 14.84
N ALA A 31 -14.40 1.84 13.55
CA ALA A 31 -15.59 2.36 12.89
C ALA A 31 -15.65 1.87 11.45
N ASP A 32 -16.82 2.00 10.81
CA ASP A 32 -16.91 1.81 9.37
C ASP A 32 -16.07 2.85 8.62
N LEU A 33 -15.41 2.41 7.55
CA LEU A 33 -14.64 3.29 6.70
C LEU A 33 -15.60 4.26 5.96
N PRO A 34 -15.50 5.58 6.19
CA PRO A 34 -16.42 6.55 5.59
C PRO A 34 -16.17 6.70 4.09
N ASP A 35 -17.22 7.01 3.32
CA ASP A 35 -17.15 7.10 1.85
C ASP A 35 -16.13 8.13 1.35
N GLY A 36 -15.92 9.20 2.11
CA GLY A 36 -14.89 10.20 1.80
C GLY A 36 -13.48 9.60 1.77
N ILE A 37 -13.18 8.67 2.69
CA ILE A 37 -11.89 7.95 2.74
C ILE A 37 -11.87 6.82 1.70
N LYS A 38 -12.94 6.04 1.56
CA LYS A 38 -13.05 4.98 0.53
C LYS A 38 -12.76 5.51 -0.87
N ASN A 39 -13.31 6.69 -1.19
CA ASN A 39 -13.18 7.32 -2.50
C ASN A 39 -11.97 8.27 -2.60
N ALA A 40 -11.14 8.34 -1.56
CA ALA A 40 -10.00 9.25 -1.46
C ALA A 40 -10.32 10.71 -1.82
N THR A 41 -11.48 11.19 -1.35
CA THR A 41 -11.92 12.58 -1.48
C THR A 41 -11.76 13.37 -0.17
N GLN A 42 -11.46 12.66 0.93
CA GLN A 42 -11.19 13.21 2.24
C GLN A 42 -9.80 12.78 2.71
N ASP A 43 -8.99 13.72 3.20
CA ASP A 43 -7.68 13.40 3.77
C ASP A 43 -7.80 12.59 5.08
N LEU A 44 -6.74 11.87 5.40
CA LEU A 44 -6.59 11.15 6.66
C LEU A 44 -6.24 12.10 7.81
N THR A 45 -6.65 11.73 9.02
CA THR A 45 -6.15 12.37 10.25
C THR A 45 -4.68 12.02 10.49
N PRO A 46 -3.91 12.82 11.25
CA PRO A 46 -2.51 12.53 11.53
C PRO A 46 -2.26 11.14 12.11
N LYS A 47 -3.15 10.66 12.99
CA LYS A 47 -3.05 9.31 13.57
C LYS A 47 -3.24 8.21 12.51
N GLN A 48 -4.19 8.38 11.60
CA GLN A 48 -4.41 7.44 10.49
C GLN A 48 -3.24 7.44 9.51
N LYS A 49 -2.62 8.61 9.25
CA LYS A 49 -1.42 8.73 8.41
C LYS A 49 -0.24 7.97 9.01
N ALA A 50 0.04 8.19 10.29
CA ALA A 50 1.14 7.51 10.97
C ALA A 50 1.03 5.98 10.90
N ILE A 51 -0.18 5.43 11.08
CA ILE A 51 -0.43 3.98 11.01
C ILE A 51 -0.12 3.44 9.62
N ILE A 52 -0.64 4.09 8.56
CA ILE A 52 -0.42 3.59 7.21
C ILE A 52 1.01 3.78 6.74
N GLU A 53 1.68 4.87 7.16
CA GLU A 53 3.09 5.09 6.88
C GLU A 53 3.97 4.03 7.54
N GLU A 54 3.68 3.66 8.80
CA GLU A 54 4.36 2.57 9.51
C GLU A 54 4.17 1.22 8.80
N GLU A 55 2.93 0.89 8.43
CA GLU A 55 2.62 -0.36 7.72
C GLU A 55 3.27 -0.44 6.33
N ILE A 56 3.24 0.65 5.54
CA ILE A 56 3.97 0.73 4.27
C ILE A 56 5.47 0.56 4.52
N GLY A 57 6.01 1.19 5.57
CA GLY A 57 7.41 1.10 5.94
C GLY A 57 7.85 -0.33 6.24
N HIS A 58 7.04 -1.09 7.00
CA HIS A 58 7.30 -2.51 7.27
C HIS A 58 7.30 -3.35 5.99
N GLN A 59 6.36 -3.10 5.07
CA GLN A 59 6.31 -3.80 3.78
C GLN A 59 7.54 -3.50 2.92
N ILE A 60 7.91 -2.21 2.80
CA ILE A 60 9.10 -1.76 2.06
C ILE A 60 10.36 -2.42 2.62
N ALA A 61 10.55 -2.37 3.94
CA ALA A 61 11.71 -2.97 4.59
C ALA A 61 11.79 -4.47 4.30
N GLY A 62 10.69 -5.20 4.47
CA GLY A 62 10.62 -6.63 4.18
C GLY A 62 10.98 -6.97 2.73
N ILE A 63 10.48 -6.19 1.77
CA ILE A 63 10.81 -6.38 0.33
C ILE A 63 12.28 -6.17 0.05
N LEU A 64 12.89 -5.14 0.66
CA LEU A 64 14.30 -4.82 0.50
C LEU A 64 15.20 -5.87 1.18
N GLU A 65 14.72 -6.49 2.26
CA GLU A 65 15.33 -7.65 2.91
C GLU A 65 15.13 -8.97 2.14
N GLY A 66 14.38 -8.94 1.04
CA GLY A 66 14.19 -10.08 0.13
C GLY A 66 12.99 -10.97 0.46
N LEU A 67 12.06 -10.51 1.31
CA LEU A 67 10.78 -11.19 1.49
C LEU A 67 10.00 -11.23 0.18
N SER A 68 9.34 -12.36 -0.08
CA SER A 68 8.36 -12.43 -1.15
C SER A 68 7.16 -11.53 -0.85
N ALA A 69 6.41 -11.12 -1.88
CA ALA A 69 5.22 -10.26 -1.70
C ALA A 69 4.19 -10.80 -0.69
N VAL A 70 4.01 -12.13 -0.64
CA VAL A 70 3.11 -12.78 0.32
C VAL A 70 3.64 -12.69 1.76
N GLN A 71 4.96 -12.80 1.93
CA GLN A 71 5.60 -12.67 3.25
C GLN A 71 5.63 -11.22 3.72
N ALA A 72 5.77 -10.27 2.80
CA ALA A 72 5.77 -8.85 3.11
C ALA A 72 4.38 -8.36 3.55
N ILE A 73 3.28 -9.04 3.16
CA ILE A 73 1.90 -8.69 3.55
C ILE A 73 1.30 -9.82 4.40
N PRO A 74 1.69 -9.93 5.69
CA PRO A 74 1.16 -10.97 6.56
C PRO A 74 -0.35 -10.84 6.72
N GLY A 75 -1.07 -11.96 6.61
CA GLY A 75 -2.53 -12.02 6.77
C GLY A 75 -3.34 -11.73 5.49
N TYR A 76 -2.69 -11.43 4.36
CA TYR A 76 -3.38 -11.27 3.08
C TYR A 76 -4.04 -12.59 2.63
N GLN A 77 -5.35 -12.55 2.34
CA GLN A 77 -6.14 -13.75 2.02
C GLN A 77 -6.25 -14.06 0.51
N GLY A 78 -5.49 -13.37 -0.34
CA GLY A 78 -5.49 -13.59 -1.79
C GLY A 78 -4.41 -14.56 -2.28
N THR A 79 -4.32 -14.74 -3.60
CA THR A 79 -3.24 -15.55 -4.21
C THR A 79 -1.89 -14.82 -4.14
N SER A 80 -0.81 -15.55 -4.42
CA SER A 80 0.53 -14.93 -4.53
C SER A 80 0.61 -13.87 -5.64
N GLU A 81 -0.13 -14.06 -6.74
CA GLU A 81 -0.21 -13.06 -7.80
C GLU A 81 -1.00 -11.82 -7.37
N ASP A 82 -2.11 -12.02 -6.63
CA ASP A 82 -2.90 -10.91 -6.09
C ASP A 82 -2.10 -10.10 -5.07
N ALA A 83 -1.33 -10.77 -4.21
CA ALA A 83 -0.44 -10.11 -3.24
C ALA A 83 0.62 -9.26 -3.94
N LYS A 84 1.21 -9.75 -5.03
CA LYS A 84 2.16 -8.96 -5.85
C LYS A 84 1.52 -7.74 -6.48
N LYS A 85 0.34 -7.88 -7.11
CA LYS A 85 -0.39 -6.76 -7.71
C LYS A 85 -0.81 -5.73 -6.67
N PHE A 86 -1.30 -6.20 -5.53
CA PHE A 86 -1.65 -5.34 -4.40
C PHE A 86 -0.41 -4.56 -3.95
N LEU A 87 0.69 -5.26 -3.67
CA LEU A 87 1.92 -4.62 -3.19
C LEU A 87 2.50 -3.62 -4.20
N GLN A 88 2.49 -3.96 -5.49
CA GLN A 88 2.90 -3.04 -6.55
C GLN A 88 2.06 -1.75 -6.52
N GLU A 89 0.73 -1.87 -6.47
CA GLU A 89 -0.15 -0.71 -6.42
C GLU A 89 0.07 0.13 -5.15
N ILE A 90 0.29 -0.52 -4.00
CA ILE A 90 0.60 0.17 -2.75
C ILE A 90 1.90 0.97 -2.85
N LEU A 91 2.95 0.40 -3.45
CA LEU A 91 4.23 1.08 -3.59
C LEU A 91 4.18 2.22 -4.62
N GLU A 92 3.44 2.07 -5.72
CA GLU A 92 3.19 3.16 -6.68
C GLU A 92 2.47 4.35 -5.99
N LEU A 93 1.54 4.06 -5.09
CA LEU A 93 0.87 5.09 -4.29
C LEU A 93 1.81 5.69 -3.22
N ALA A 94 2.67 4.88 -2.61
CA ALA A 94 3.67 5.32 -1.65
C ALA A 94 4.73 6.22 -2.30
N GLU A 95 5.19 5.89 -3.51
CA GLU A 95 6.08 6.71 -4.31
C GLU A 95 5.45 8.08 -4.63
N LYS A 96 4.19 8.09 -5.09
CA LYS A 96 3.43 9.34 -5.31
C LYS A 96 3.26 10.17 -4.03
N ALA A 97 3.21 9.50 -2.88
CA ALA A 97 3.18 10.14 -1.57
C ALA A 97 4.56 10.59 -1.07
N ASN A 98 5.65 10.34 -1.82
CA ASN A 98 7.04 10.58 -1.44
C ASN A 98 7.47 9.81 -0.18
N ILE A 99 6.98 8.58 0.01
CA ILE A 99 7.47 7.69 1.06
C ILE A 99 8.86 7.17 0.68
N ASP A 100 9.78 7.26 1.64
CA ASP A 100 11.17 6.84 1.45
C ASP A 100 11.27 5.37 1.02
N ASN A 101 12.23 5.10 0.13
CA ASN A 101 12.55 3.77 -0.39
C ASN A 101 11.41 3.06 -1.14
N ALA A 102 10.25 3.70 -1.37
CA ALA A 102 9.15 3.11 -2.15
C ALA A 102 9.57 2.78 -3.59
N HIS A 103 10.32 3.67 -4.23
CA HIS A 103 10.87 3.44 -5.57
C HIS A 103 11.86 2.25 -5.59
N ALA A 104 12.77 2.18 -4.62
CA ALA A 104 13.71 1.07 -4.51
C ALA A 104 13.00 -0.28 -4.30
N ALA A 105 11.92 -0.29 -3.52
CA ALA A 105 11.10 -1.47 -3.33
C ALA A 105 10.38 -1.90 -4.62
N LEU A 106 9.89 -0.96 -5.44
CA LEU A 106 9.29 -1.25 -6.75
C LEU A 106 10.28 -1.92 -7.71
N GLU A 107 11.55 -1.52 -7.66
CA GLU A 107 12.62 -2.13 -8.47
C GLU A 107 13.12 -3.48 -7.92
N SER A 108 12.68 -3.88 -6.72
CA SER A 108 13.11 -5.13 -6.10
C SER A 108 12.63 -6.35 -6.87
N LYS A 109 13.53 -7.34 -7.02
CA LYS A 109 13.26 -8.63 -7.68
C LYS A 109 12.07 -9.38 -7.06
N ALA A 110 11.71 -9.09 -5.82
CA ALA A 110 10.53 -9.66 -5.16
C ALA A 110 9.21 -9.28 -5.87
N LEU A 111 9.19 -8.12 -6.55
CA LEU A 111 8.04 -7.59 -7.29
C LEU A 111 8.21 -7.65 -8.80
N VAL A 112 9.40 -7.98 -9.30
CA VAL A 112 9.63 -8.19 -10.75
C VAL A 112 8.82 -9.41 -11.22
N PHE A 113 7.59 -9.14 -11.63
CA PHE A 113 6.84 -9.91 -12.60
C PHE A 113 7.58 -9.76 -13.92
N VAL A 114 8.67 -10.52 -14.10
CA VAL A 114 9.38 -10.77 -15.37
C VAL A 114 8.97 -9.76 -16.44
N ARG A 115 9.52 -8.54 -16.40
CA ARG A 115 9.45 -7.58 -17.51
C ARG A 115 10.42 -8.05 -18.60
N LEU A 116 10.27 -9.33 -18.96
CA LEU A 116 11.09 -10.09 -19.88
C LEU A 116 10.16 -10.52 -21.01
N VAL A 117 9.58 -9.51 -21.65
CA VAL A 117 9.09 -9.64 -23.01
C VAL A 117 9.90 -8.64 -23.81
N HIS A 118 10.78 -9.18 -24.65
CA HIS A 118 11.81 -8.54 -25.50
C HIS A 118 13.14 -8.24 -24.82
N ILE A 119 14.02 -9.25 -24.76
CA ILE A 119 15.23 -9.34 -25.60
C ILE A 119 15.62 -10.83 -25.57
N ILE A 120 15.05 -11.59 -26.51
CA ILE A 120 15.60 -12.88 -26.92
C ILE A 120 15.81 -12.75 -28.43
N CYS A 121 17.08 -12.82 -28.81
CA CYS A 121 17.64 -12.96 -30.17
C CYS A 121 17.55 -11.75 -31.11
#